data_AF-A0A3C0DKZ4-F1
#
_entry.id   AF-A0A3C0DKZ4-F1
#
_cell.length_a   1.000
_cell.length_b   1.000
_cell.length_c   1.000
_cell.angle_alpha   90.00
_cell.angle_beta   90.00
_cell.angle_gamma   90.00
#
_symmetry.space_group_name_H-M   'P 1'
#
loop_
_entity.id
_entity.type
_entity.pdbx_description
1 polymer ?
#
loop_
_entity_poly.entity_id
_entity_poly.type
_entity_poly.pdbx_seq_one_letter_code
_entity_poly.pdbx_strand_id
1 'polypeptide(L)'
;DARGPKVVALENGLFLKVFQHRRHPLLARLQPAAKRFAENAHRLQLLEISAPVVQELLWIDKKKGISGCLYQPLPGTSVEEIYVQNP
;
A
#
# COMPACT_ATOMS: atom_id res chain seq x y z
N ASP A 1 -7.76 15.23 2.08
CA ASP A 1 -6.36 15.39 1.64
C ASP A 1 -6.34 15.57 0.13
N ALA A 2 -5.71 16.62 -0.39
CA ALA A 2 -5.93 17.13 -1.76
C ALA A 2 -5.28 16.29 -2.88
N ARG A 3 -4.85 15.06 -2.60
CA ARG A 3 -4.02 14.26 -3.52
C ARG A 3 -4.64 12.94 -3.96
N GLY A 4 -5.94 12.76 -3.71
CA GLY A 4 -6.68 11.55 -4.07
C GLY A 4 -6.53 10.40 -3.05
N PRO A 5 -7.22 9.28 -3.29
CA PRO A 5 -7.26 8.16 -2.35
C PRO A 5 -5.88 7.50 -2.23
N LYS A 6 -5.46 7.27 -0.98
CA LYS A 6 -4.18 6.60 -0.65
C LYS A 6 -4.30 5.08 -0.71
N VAL A 7 -5.48 4.57 -0.42
CA VAL A 7 -5.83 3.15 -0.42
C VAL A 7 -7.18 3.01 -1.10
N VAL A 8 -7.31 2.04 -1.99
CA VAL A 8 -8.54 1.76 -2.75
C VAL A 8 -8.84 0.26 -2.63
N ALA A 9 -10.05 -0.09 -2.21
CA ALA A 9 -10.54 -1.46 -2.27
C ALA A 9 -10.97 -1.78 -3.72
N LEU A 10 -10.53 -2.94 -4.22
CA LEU A 10 -10.87 -3.43 -5.55
C LEU A 10 -12.00 -4.46 -5.45
N GLU A 11 -12.77 -4.61 -6.54
CA GLU A 11 -13.89 -5.55 -6.61
C GLU A 11 -13.48 -7.01 -6.38
N ASN A 12 -12.23 -7.36 -6.70
CA ASN A 12 -11.68 -8.70 -6.49
C ASN A 12 -11.18 -8.94 -5.04
N GLY A 13 -11.44 -8.02 -4.11
CA GLY A 13 -11.05 -8.13 -2.70
C GLY A 13 -9.61 -7.74 -2.40
N LEU A 14 -8.81 -7.36 -3.41
CA LEU A 14 -7.49 -6.78 -3.19
C LEU A 14 -7.59 -5.29 -2.85
N PHE A 15 -6.51 -4.79 -2.26
CA PHE A 15 -6.35 -3.38 -1.99
C PHE A 15 -5.19 -2.82 -2.80
N LEU A 16 -5.41 -1.68 -3.44
CA LEU A 16 -4.38 -0.87 -4.06
C LEU A 16 -3.90 0.19 -3.07
N LYS A 17 -2.62 0.14 -2.70
CA LYS A 17 -1.97 1.20 -1.92
C LYS A 17 -1.12 2.07 -2.81
N VAL A 18 -1.43 3.37 -2.83
CA VAL A 18 -0.71 4.39 -3.59
C VAL A 18 0.28 5.10 -2.69
N PHE A 19 1.56 5.07 -3.04
CA PHE A 19 2.63 5.74 -2.30
C PHE A 19 3.01 7.03 -3.00
N GLN A 20 2.44 8.13 -2.50
CA GLN A 20 2.82 9.47 -2.92
C GLN A 20 4.04 9.92 -2.14
N HIS A 21 5.11 10.32 -2.82
CA HIS A 21 6.35 10.70 -2.16
C HIS A 21 6.49 12.20 -1.97
N ARG A 22 7.21 12.59 -0.91
CA ARG A 22 7.64 13.98 -0.65
C ARG A 22 9.13 14.22 -0.94
N ARG A 23 9.90 13.20 -1.34
CA ARG A 23 11.35 13.35 -1.65
C ARG A 23 11.58 13.58 -3.15
N HIS A 24 12.77 14.07 -3.49
CA HIS A 24 13.21 14.27 -4.87
C HIS A 24 13.00 12.99 -5.71
N PRO A 25 12.41 13.08 -6.93
CA PRO A 25 12.00 11.91 -7.71
C PRO A 25 13.10 10.89 -7.98
N LEU A 26 14.35 11.33 -8.12
CA LEU A 26 15.51 10.44 -8.30
C LEU A 26 15.71 9.49 -7.11
N LEU A 27 15.58 9.99 -5.88
CA LEU A 27 15.72 9.16 -4.66
C LEU A 27 14.53 8.22 -4.50
N ALA A 28 13.33 8.64 -4.92
CA ALA A 28 12.13 7.80 -4.89
C ALA A 28 12.25 6.58 -5.81
N ARG A 29 12.99 6.71 -6.92
CA ARG A 29 13.18 5.65 -7.92
C ARG A 29 14.18 4.59 -7.52
N LEU A 30 15.19 4.93 -6.70
CA LEU A 30 16.20 3.97 -6.23
C LEU A 30 15.61 2.94 -5.27
N GLN A 31 14.70 3.36 -4.39
CA GLN A 31 14.01 2.47 -3.48
C GLN A 31 12.52 2.85 -3.38
N PRO A 32 11.69 2.34 -4.31
CA PRO A 32 10.27 2.67 -4.36
C PRO A 32 9.59 2.33 -3.05
N ALA A 33 8.72 3.23 -2.58
CA ALA A 33 8.03 3.05 -1.29
C ALA A 33 7.15 1.79 -1.28
N ALA A 34 6.55 1.43 -2.42
CA ALA A 34 5.82 0.17 -2.59
C ALA A 34 6.72 -1.06 -2.36
N LYS A 35 7.95 -1.04 -2.89
CA LYS A 35 8.92 -2.13 -2.70
C LYS A 35 9.29 -2.28 -1.21
N ARG A 36 9.56 -1.16 -0.53
CA ARG A 36 9.85 -1.15 0.91
C ARG A 36 8.68 -1.70 1.73
N PHE A 37 7.45 -1.38 1.34
CA PHE A 37 6.26 -1.91 2.00
C PHE A 37 6.19 -3.44 1.87
N ALA A 38 6.42 -3.98 0.66
CA ALA A 38 6.46 -5.42 0.43
C ALA A 38 7.59 -6.12 1.22
N GLU A 39 8.81 -5.57 1.19
CA GLU A 39 9.94 -6.10 1.95
C GLU A 39 9.66 -6.14 3.46
N ASN A 40 9.06 -5.07 3.99
CA ASN A 40 8.69 -5.01 5.41
C ASN A 40 7.58 -6.00 5.76
N ALA A 41 6.54 -6.11 4.93
CA ALA A 41 5.45 -7.06 5.15
C ALA A 41 5.98 -8.50 5.14
N HIS A 42 6.87 -8.82 4.20
CA HIS A 42 7.51 -10.13 4.14
C HIS A 42 8.37 -10.42 5.37
N ARG A 43 9.17 -9.44 5.83
CA ARG A 43 9.97 -9.58 7.07
C ARG A 43 9.10 -9.83 8.30
N LEU A 44 7.94 -9.17 8.41
CA LEU A 44 7.01 -9.41 9.49
C LEU A 44 6.43 -10.83 9.43
N GLN A 45 6.08 -11.31 8.23
CA GLN A 45 5.60 -12.69 8.04
C GLN A 45 6.65 -13.73 8.44
N LEU A 46 7.94 -13.49 8.12
CA LEU A 46 9.05 -14.35 8.56
C LEU A 46 9.21 -14.40 10.09
N LEU A 47 8.71 -13.38 10.80
CA LEU A 47 8.66 -13.31 12.26
C LEU A 47 7.31 -13.76 12.82
N GLU A 48 6.49 -14.44 12.02
CA GLU A 48 5.15 -14.91 12.38
C GLU A 48 4.17 -13.79 12.79
N ILE A 49 4.47 -12.55 12.40
CA ILE A 49 3.58 -11.40 12.61
C ILE A 49 2.65 -11.30 11.40
N SER A 50 1.34 -11.32 11.66
CA SER A 50 0.32 -11.13 10.62
C SER A 50 0.54 -9.80 9.89
N ALA A 51 0.83 -9.88 8.60
CA ALA A 51 1.06 -8.72 7.74
C ALA A 51 0.45 -8.94 6.35
N PRO A 52 0.08 -7.85 5.63
CA PRO A 52 -0.50 -7.95 4.30
C PRO A 52 0.35 -8.73 3.31
N VAL A 53 -0.28 -9.59 2.49
CA VAL A 53 0.41 -10.32 1.43
C VAL A 53 0.41 -9.45 0.17
N VAL A 54 1.58 -8.93 -0.21
CA VAL A 54 1.72 -8.14 -1.44
C VAL A 54 1.77 -9.09 -2.63
N GLN A 55 0.87 -8.89 -3.59
CA GLN A 55 0.79 -9.69 -4.80
C GLN A 55 1.55 -9.05 -5.97
N GLU A 56 1.49 -7.72 -6.09
CA GLU A 56 2.11 -7.02 -7.20
C GLU A 56 2.70 -5.67 -6.78
N LEU A 57 3.85 -5.32 -7.36
CA LEU A 57 4.46 -4.00 -7.28
C LEU A 57 4.32 -3.30 -8.63
N LEU A 58 3.86 -2.04 -8.62
CA LEU A 58 3.65 -1.27 -9.84
C LEU A 58 4.16 0.17 -9.72
N TRP A 59 4.37 0.79 -10.87
CA TRP A 59 4.55 2.23 -11.00
C TRP A 59 3.25 2.86 -11.49
N ILE A 60 2.75 3.84 -10.74
CA ILE A 60 1.60 4.64 -11.17
C ILE A 60 2.11 5.82 -12.01
N ASP A 61 3.17 6.48 -11.54
CA ASP A 61 3.91 7.48 -12.32
C ASP A 61 5.40 7.40 -11.96
N LYS A 62 6.18 6.72 -12.79
CA LYS A 62 7.63 6.55 -12.59
C LYS A 62 8.41 7.86 -12.68
N LYS A 63 7.95 8.83 -13.48
CA LYS A 63 8.62 10.13 -13.63
C LYS A 63 8.46 10.96 -12.36
N LYS A 64 7.29 10.91 -11.75
CA LYS A 64 6.99 11.57 -10.46
C LYS A 64 7.38 10.76 -9.23
N GLY A 65 7.84 9.52 -9.41
CA GLY A 65 8.24 8.64 -8.31
C GLY A 65 7.05 8.09 -7.52
N ILE A 66 5.87 8.00 -8.13
CA ILE A 66 4.65 7.45 -7.52
C ILE A 66 4.60 5.95 -7.81
N SER A 67 4.73 5.14 -6.77
CA SER A 67 4.66 3.69 -6.83
C SER A 67 3.40 3.18 -6.12
N GLY A 68 2.97 1.98 -6.45
CA GLY A 68 1.83 1.32 -5.81
C GLY A 68 2.08 -0.16 -5.60
N CYS A 69 1.24 -0.79 -4.78
CA CYS A 69 1.18 -2.25 -4.70
C CYS A 69 -0.25 -2.75 -4.54
N LEU A 70 -0.51 -3.92 -5.10
CA LEU A 70 -1.70 -4.71 -4.83
C LEU A 70 -1.40 -5.68 -3.69
N TYR A 71 -2.30 -5.77 -2.72
CA TYR A 71 -2.12 -6.65 -1.58
C TYR A 71 -3.44 -7.22 -1.08
N GLN A 72 -3.36 -8.41 -0.47
CA GLN A 72 -4.46 -8.99 0.28
C GLN A 72 -4.53 -8.28 1.65
N PRO A 73 -5.69 -7.71 2.03
CA PRO A 73 -5.86 -7.08 3.34
C PRO A 73 -5.71 -8.12 4.45
N LEU A 74 -5.42 -7.63 5.66
CA LEU A 74 -5.50 -8.47 6.84
C LEU A 74 -6.96 -8.88 7.09
N PRO A 75 -7.21 -10.10 7.57
CA PRO A 75 -8.56 -10.49 7.95
C PRO A 75 -9.05 -9.63 9.12
N GLY A 76 -10.35 -9.31 9.12
CA GLY A 76 -11.01 -8.51 10.16
C GLY A 76 -11.71 -7.29 9.60
N THR A 77 -12.29 -6.51 10.50
CA THR A 77 -13.02 -5.28 10.17
C THR A 77 -12.07 -4.09 10.27
N SER A 78 -12.05 -3.24 9.23
CA SER A 78 -11.24 -2.03 9.28
C SER A 78 -11.84 -1.02 10.26
N VAL A 79 -11.00 -0.14 10.84
CA VAL A 79 -11.51 0.95 11.71
C VAL A 79 -12.45 1.88 10.94
N GLU A 80 -12.21 2.06 9.64
CA GLU A 80 -13.09 2.82 8.75
C GLU A 80 -14.45 2.14 8.58
N GLU A 81 -14.50 0.82 8.38
CA GLU A 81 -15.77 0.07 8.38
C GLU A 81 -16.51 0.19 9.71
N ILE A 82 -15.80 0.07 10.84
CA ILE A 82 -16.40 0.24 12.17
C ILE A 82 -17.01 1.63 12.31
N TYR A 83 -16.30 2.67 11.87
CA TYR A 83 -16.76 4.05 11.89
C TYR A 83 -17.98 4.26 10.99
N VAL A 84 -17.98 3.72 9.76
CA VAL A 84 -19.13 3.83 8.86
C VAL A 84 -20.36 3.10 9.41
N GLN A 85 -20.15 1.99 10.12
CA GLN A 85 -21.23 1.22 10.76
C GLN A 85 -21.74 1.88 12.07
N ASN A 86 -20.88 2.61 12.79
CA ASN A 86 -21.18 3.28 14.05
C ASN A 86 -20.56 4.71 14.08
N PRO A 87 -21.18 5.68 13.38
CA PRO A 87 -20.59 7.00 13.13
C PRO A 87 -20.43 7.89 14.37
#